data_AF-A0A965BRQ2-F1
#
_entry.id   AF-A0A965BRQ2-F1
#
_cell.length_a   1.000
_cell.length_b   1.000
_cell.length_c   1.000
_cell.angle_alpha   90.00
_cell.angle_beta   90.00
_cell.angle_gamma   90.00
#
_symmetry.space_group_name_H-M   'P 1'
#
loop_
_entity.id
_entity.type
_entity.pdbx_description
1 polymer ?
#
loop_
_entity_poly.entity_id
_entity_poly.type
_entity_poly.pdbx_seq_one_letter_code
_entity_poly.pdbx_strand_id
1 'polypeptide(L)'
;AAMGCTPERLDYLFDPEPRPRRARPDSAEDPDLSTPTGGLVGRNGSGPGGASIYGYRSPTGVNRDLMAQPDERIRELNREEPVNGMRSEVYCTKVGSTRPDEMYILGAHMDGHGVNEAVNDNGSGTALVMELARIFNSPDVETDVSIRFALWNNEETGLNGARAYFEQRAALQGIENPPGSGQYPEPRWLGMIQHDMMLWDHGAPGADGTVSRDQRAEADVNIEFQSSSALADESMQLAFQFKAAADQFTTDYPATVGPHMTNTDSSVFMNDVPSISLRENERGAHTGAGWNPTWHTPLDVWASFTDDDFRLGLNAAQITLSAIARLSGARISDEALSASG
;
A
#
# COMPACT_ATOMS: atom_id res chain seq x y z
N ALA A 1 -11.26 21.69 -1.86
CA ALA A 1 -9.99 20.97 -1.61
C ALA A 1 -9.68 20.10 -2.84
N ALA A 2 -8.42 19.80 -3.13
CA ALA A 2 -8.02 18.99 -4.31
C ALA A 2 -8.67 17.59 -4.34
N MET A 3 -9.11 17.10 -3.17
CA MET A 3 -9.58 15.74 -2.92
C MET A 3 -11.10 15.65 -2.65
N GLY A 4 -11.84 16.76 -2.75
CA GLY A 4 -13.27 16.81 -2.43
C GLY A 4 -13.65 16.68 -0.95
N CYS A 5 -12.74 16.22 -0.08
CA CYS A 5 -12.91 16.09 1.37
C CYS A 5 -11.98 17.05 2.15
N THR A 6 -12.33 17.35 3.41
CA THR A 6 -11.44 18.07 4.34
C THR A 6 -10.50 17.07 5.02
N PRO A 7 -9.18 17.25 4.97
CA PRO A 7 -8.24 16.36 5.65
C PRO A 7 -8.25 16.58 7.16
N GLU A 8 -8.21 15.49 7.90
CA GLU A 8 -8.03 15.41 9.35
C GLU A 8 -6.65 14.84 9.66
N ARG A 9 -6.15 15.09 10.88
CA ARG A 9 -4.86 14.58 11.35
C ARG A 9 -5.05 13.76 12.61
N LEU A 10 -4.28 12.68 12.71
CA LEU A 10 -4.13 11.90 13.94
C LEU A 10 -2.67 11.93 14.33
N ASP A 11 -2.40 12.47 15.51
CA ASP A 11 -1.05 12.64 16.02
C ASP A 11 -0.68 11.49 16.97
N TYR A 12 0.59 11.08 16.95
CA TYR A 12 1.14 10.14 17.93
C TYR A 12 2.63 10.43 18.17
N LEU A 13 3.13 10.00 19.33
CA LEU A 13 4.55 10.11 19.67
C LEU A 13 5.28 8.83 19.22
N PHE A 14 6.24 8.98 18.32
CA PHE A 14 7.16 7.91 17.97
C PHE A 14 8.45 8.03 18.77
N ASP A 15 8.59 7.20 19.80
CA ASP A 15 9.79 7.15 20.65
C ASP A 15 10.15 5.70 21.02
N PRO A 16 10.57 4.87 20.04
CA PRO A 16 10.94 3.49 20.33
C PRO A 16 12.22 3.42 21.16
N GLU A 17 12.31 2.45 22.06
CA GLU A 17 13.55 2.16 22.76
C GLU A 17 14.70 1.87 21.76
N PRO A 18 15.93 2.32 22.04
CA PRO A 18 17.07 2.04 21.17
C PRO A 18 17.24 0.53 21.00
N ARG A 19 17.04 0.02 19.77
CA ARG A 19 17.28 -1.40 19.50
C ARG A 19 18.76 -1.72 19.74
N PRO A 20 19.11 -2.80 20.47
CA PRO A 20 20.50 -3.21 20.61
C PRO A 20 21.10 -3.44 19.23
N ARG A 21 22.29 -2.86 18.98
CA ARG A 21 23.02 -3.04 17.72
C ARG A 21 23.19 -4.53 17.45
N ARG A 22 22.50 -5.07 16.45
CA ARG A 22 22.89 -6.35 15.86
C ARG A 22 24.28 -6.15 15.25
N ALA A 23 25.27 -6.93 15.70
CA ALA A 23 26.59 -6.92 15.11
C ALA A 23 26.47 -7.24 13.61
N ARG A 24 26.85 -6.28 12.75
CA ARG A 24 27.12 -6.56 11.35
C ARG A 24 28.49 -7.24 11.28
N PRO A 25 28.70 -8.27 10.45
CA PRO A 25 30.05 -8.69 10.11
C PRO A 25 30.74 -7.52 9.40
N ASP A 26 32.01 -7.27 9.72
CA ASP A 26 32.84 -6.30 9.01
C ASP A 26 32.88 -6.67 7.51
N SER A 27 32.29 -5.84 6.65
CA SER A 27 32.46 -5.91 5.20
C SER A 27 33.56 -4.94 4.78
N ALA A 28 34.47 -5.44 3.93
CA ALA A 28 35.72 -4.82 3.54
C ALA A 28 35.60 -3.40 2.93
N GLU A 29 36.69 -2.63 3.07
CA GLU A 29 36.94 -1.34 2.43
C GLU A 29 37.11 -1.51 0.90
N ASP A 30 35.99 -1.48 0.17
CA ASP A 30 35.90 -0.95 -1.20
C ASP A 30 34.42 -1.01 -1.65
N PRO A 31 33.80 0.10 -2.10
CA PRO A 31 32.42 0.07 -2.59
C PRO A 31 32.38 -0.56 -3.98
N ASP A 32 31.99 -1.83 -4.06
CA ASP A 32 31.57 -2.46 -5.31
C ASP A 32 30.17 -1.98 -5.68
N LEU A 33 30.01 -1.47 -6.90
CA LEU A 33 28.75 -0.98 -7.47
C LEU A 33 27.88 -2.11 -8.04
N SER A 34 27.85 -3.25 -7.36
CA SER A 34 26.76 -4.22 -7.50
C SER A 34 25.74 -3.93 -6.41
N THR A 35 24.44 -4.02 -6.73
CA THR A 35 23.37 -3.78 -5.75
C THR A 35 23.70 -4.48 -4.42
N PRO A 36 23.63 -3.83 -3.24
CA PRO A 36 24.13 -4.39 -1.97
C PRO A 36 23.32 -5.60 -1.45
N THR A 37 22.41 -6.09 -2.27
CA THR A 37 21.31 -6.99 -1.94
C THR A 37 21.16 -7.98 -3.08
N GLY A 38 21.66 -9.19 -2.87
CA GLY A 38 21.42 -10.32 -3.78
C GLY A 38 22.69 -10.88 -4.44
N GLY A 39 22.92 -12.18 -4.20
CA GLY A 39 24.04 -12.95 -4.74
C GLY A 39 23.67 -13.72 -6.02
N LEU A 40 24.05 -14.99 -6.12
CA LEU A 40 23.65 -15.82 -7.25
C LEU A 40 22.12 -15.95 -7.35
N VAL A 41 21.58 -15.86 -8.56
CA VAL A 41 20.15 -16.06 -8.83
C VAL A 41 19.83 -17.55 -8.98
N GLY A 42 18.71 -18.00 -8.42
CA GLY A 42 18.19 -19.36 -8.58
C GLY A 42 17.08 -19.69 -7.58
N ARG A 43 16.81 -20.99 -7.39
CA ARG A 43 15.86 -21.44 -6.37
C ARG A 43 16.31 -21.01 -4.98
N ASN A 44 15.48 -20.23 -4.27
CA ASN A 44 15.78 -19.64 -2.98
C ASN A 44 14.72 -20.03 -1.92
N GLY A 45 14.66 -21.32 -1.60
CA GLY A 45 13.82 -21.83 -0.51
C GLY A 45 12.36 -22.12 -0.91
N SER A 46 11.52 -22.22 0.12
CA SER A 46 10.10 -22.54 0.00
C SER A 46 9.27 -21.29 0.28
N GLY A 47 8.48 -20.91 -0.70
CA GLY A 47 7.48 -19.88 -0.59
C GLY A 47 6.18 -20.40 -0.02
N PRO A 48 5.15 -19.53 -0.03
CA PRO A 48 3.88 -19.88 0.53
C PRO A 48 3.21 -21.07 -0.17
N GLY A 49 2.44 -21.87 0.57
CA GLY A 49 1.87 -23.12 0.07
C GLY A 49 2.88 -24.21 -0.32
N GLY A 50 4.17 -24.05 0.02
CA GLY A 50 5.24 -24.98 -0.38
C GLY A 50 5.77 -24.75 -1.80
N ALA A 51 5.38 -23.64 -2.45
CA ALA A 51 5.94 -23.22 -3.72
C ALA A 51 7.46 -23.04 -3.61
N SER A 52 8.20 -23.08 -4.71
CA SER A 52 9.61 -22.67 -4.65
C SER A 52 9.78 -21.23 -5.05
N ILE A 53 10.42 -20.47 -4.17
CA ILE A 53 10.86 -19.11 -4.48
C ILE A 53 12.03 -19.21 -5.46
N TYR A 54 12.01 -18.36 -6.49
CA TYR A 54 13.13 -18.16 -7.41
C TYR A 54 13.58 -16.72 -7.32
N GLY A 55 14.88 -16.45 -7.34
CA GLY A 55 15.42 -15.08 -7.30
C GLY A 55 16.81 -15.07 -6.67
N TYR A 56 17.22 -13.96 -6.07
CA TYR A 56 18.49 -13.89 -5.36
C TYR A 56 18.53 -14.88 -4.20
N ARG A 57 19.63 -15.64 -4.08
CA ARG A 57 19.83 -16.58 -2.96
C ARG A 57 20.31 -15.93 -1.67
N SER A 58 20.88 -14.73 -1.78
CA SER A 58 21.25 -13.93 -0.61
C SER A 58 20.11 -12.99 -0.25
N PRO A 59 19.93 -12.65 1.04
CA PRO A 59 18.91 -11.70 1.46
C PRO A 59 19.05 -10.37 0.72
N THR A 60 17.92 -9.84 0.25
CA THR A 60 17.79 -8.44 -0.14
C THR A 60 17.32 -7.60 1.06
N GLY A 61 17.43 -6.28 0.99
CA GLY A 61 17.09 -5.42 2.12
C GLY A 61 17.27 -3.93 1.87
N VAL A 62 17.09 -3.16 2.94
CA VAL A 62 17.05 -1.70 2.89
C VAL A 62 18.43 -1.09 2.64
N ASN A 63 18.55 -0.27 1.61
CA ASN A 63 19.69 0.62 1.46
C ASN A 63 19.49 1.87 2.33
N ARG A 64 20.46 2.17 3.20
CA ARG A 64 20.46 3.36 4.08
C ARG A 64 21.67 4.27 3.82
N ASP A 65 22.44 3.97 2.79
CA ASP A 65 23.58 4.79 2.39
C ASP A 65 23.10 5.86 1.42
N LEU A 66 22.96 7.09 1.92
CA LEU A 66 22.59 8.24 1.09
C LEU A 66 23.60 8.47 -0.05
N MET A 67 24.86 8.09 0.12
CA MET A 67 25.88 8.24 -0.92
C MET A 67 25.74 7.21 -2.05
N ALA A 68 24.94 6.16 -1.86
CA ALA A 68 24.60 5.22 -2.93
C ALA A 68 23.64 5.84 -3.97
N GLN A 69 23.00 6.97 -3.66
CA GLN A 69 22.17 7.72 -4.59
C GLN A 69 23.02 8.64 -5.48
N PRO A 70 23.13 8.40 -6.79
CA PRO A 70 23.95 9.22 -7.68
C PRO A 70 23.42 10.65 -7.87
N ASP A 71 22.10 10.89 -7.79
CA ASP A 71 21.52 12.23 -7.98
C ASP A 71 21.68 13.10 -6.72
N GLU A 72 22.45 14.20 -6.83
CA GLU A 72 22.69 15.12 -5.71
C GLU A 72 21.42 15.81 -5.20
N ARG A 73 20.45 16.06 -6.09
CA ARG A 73 19.16 16.66 -5.70
C ARG A 73 18.38 15.71 -4.80
N ILE A 74 18.37 14.42 -5.11
CA ILE A 74 17.71 13.40 -4.28
C ILE A 74 18.44 13.25 -2.95
N ARG A 75 19.77 13.30 -2.96
CA ARG A 75 20.55 13.31 -1.71
C ARG A 75 20.21 14.51 -0.82
N GLU A 76 20.11 15.70 -1.40
CA GLU A 76 19.75 16.90 -0.64
C GLU A 76 18.31 16.85 -0.11
N LEU A 77 17.37 16.33 -0.91
CA LEU A 77 15.97 16.12 -0.47
C LEU A 77 15.89 15.21 0.76
N ASN A 78 16.73 14.18 0.80
CA ASN A 78 16.71 13.15 1.83
C ASN A 78 17.82 13.31 2.90
N ARG A 79 18.42 14.49 3.02
CA ARG A 79 19.50 14.74 3.98
C ARG A 79 19.08 14.66 5.44
N GLU A 80 17.77 14.75 5.71
CA GLU A 80 17.22 14.74 7.06
C GLU A 80 17.19 13.31 7.58
N GLU A 81 17.91 13.07 8.67
CA GLU A 81 17.91 11.78 9.33
C GLU A 81 16.60 11.56 10.09
N PRO A 82 16.04 10.34 10.09
CA PRO A 82 14.85 10.03 10.87
C PRO A 82 15.13 10.20 12.37
N VAL A 83 14.38 11.09 13.01
CA VAL A 83 14.46 11.36 14.46
C VAL A 83 13.19 10.92 15.20
N ASN A 84 13.32 10.45 16.44
CA ASN A 84 12.14 10.24 17.30
C ASN A 84 11.37 11.55 17.49
N GLY A 85 10.06 11.47 17.70
CA GLY A 85 9.22 12.62 17.97
C GLY A 85 7.79 12.46 17.52
N MET A 86 7.05 13.57 17.51
CA MET A 86 5.67 13.58 17.04
C MET A 86 5.60 13.21 15.55
N ARG A 87 4.58 12.43 15.22
CA ARG A 87 4.19 12.06 13.87
C ARG A 87 2.70 12.34 13.70
N SER A 88 2.32 12.61 12.46
CA SER A 88 0.92 12.80 12.09
C SER A 88 0.61 11.91 10.91
N GLU A 89 -0.55 11.28 10.98
CA GLU A 89 -1.21 10.67 9.85
C GLU A 89 -2.24 11.64 9.28
N VAL A 90 -2.64 11.42 8.03
CA VAL A 90 -3.65 12.24 7.37
C VAL A 90 -4.73 11.34 6.83
N TYR A 91 -5.98 11.64 7.13
CA TYR A 91 -7.10 10.95 6.49
C TYR A 91 -8.20 11.93 6.11
N CYS A 92 -9.11 11.48 5.26
CA CYS A 92 -10.37 12.18 5.04
C CYS A 92 -11.50 11.17 4.87
N THR A 93 -12.73 11.59 5.18
CA THR A 93 -13.89 10.69 5.17
C THR A 93 -14.98 11.22 4.23
N LYS A 94 -15.36 10.42 3.24
CA LYS A 94 -16.63 10.55 2.51
C LYS A 94 -17.71 9.98 3.41
N VAL A 95 -18.66 10.81 3.85
CA VAL A 95 -19.77 10.32 4.72
C VAL A 95 -20.83 9.62 3.86
N GLY A 96 -21.27 8.45 4.33
CA GLY A 96 -22.35 7.67 3.74
C GLY A 96 -23.72 8.30 3.98
N SER A 97 -24.64 8.12 3.04
CA SER A 97 -25.97 8.72 3.06
C SER A 97 -27.00 7.94 3.88
N THR A 98 -26.87 6.60 3.95
CA THR A 98 -27.87 5.72 4.57
C THR A 98 -27.34 5.01 5.81
N ARG A 99 -26.06 4.64 5.82
CA ARG A 99 -25.33 4.00 6.93
C ARG A 99 -24.02 4.75 7.22
N PRO A 100 -24.08 6.01 7.67
CA PRO A 100 -22.88 6.82 7.95
C PRO A 100 -22.00 6.24 9.07
N ASP A 101 -22.57 5.37 9.89
CA ASP A 101 -21.95 4.67 11.01
C ASP A 101 -21.12 3.45 10.59
N GLU A 102 -21.06 3.12 9.30
CA GLU A 102 -20.23 2.05 8.74
C GLU A 102 -19.24 2.62 7.72
N MET A 103 -18.05 2.03 7.61
CA MET A 103 -17.09 2.45 6.58
C MET A 103 -16.14 1.37 6.07
N TYR A 104 -15.68 1.57 4.83
CA TYR A 104 -14.44 0.97 4.33
C TYR A 104 -13.26 1.93 4.52
N ILE A 105 -12.09 1.40 4.87
CA ILE A 105 -10.85 2.17 4.94
C ILE A 105 -9.99 1.80 3.73
N LEU A 106 -9.62 2.80 2.94
CA LEU A 106 -8.63 2.70 1.87
C LEU A 106 -7.35 3.37 2.34
N GLY A 107 -6.29 2.58 2.47
CA GLY A 107 -5.02 2.98 3.05
C GLY A 107 -3.86 2.88 2.06
N ALA A 108 -2.86 3.71 2.29
CA ALA A 108 -1.49 3.62 1.78
C ALA A 108 -0.57 4.33 2.77
N HIS A 109 0.72 4.04 2.80
CA HIS A 109 1.65 4.85 3.58
C HIS A 109 2.26 5.96 2.73
N MET A 110 2.49 7.11 3.37
CA MET A 110 3.04 8.31 2.74
C MET A 110 4.52 8.57 3.07
N ASP A 111 5.10 7.81 3.99
CA ASP A 111 6.55 7.79 4.18
C ASP A 111 7.21 6.86 3.17
N GLY A 112 8.53 7.01 3.04
CA GLY A 112 9.40 6.12 2.28
C GLY A 112 10.82 6.22 2.80
N HIS A 113 11.73 5.43 2.21
CA HIS A 113 13.12 5.45 2.62
C HIS A 113 13.92 6.64 2.05
N GLY A 114 14.70 7.29 2.92
CA GLY A 114 15.49 8.48 2.61
C GLY A 114 16.74 8.25 1.72
N VAL A 115 16.67 7.38 0.72
CA VAL A 115 17.74 7.19 -0.27
C VAL A 115 17.25 7.36 -1.72
N ASN A 116 15.96 7.66 -1.91
CA ASN A 116 15.28 7.67 -3.20
C ASN A 116 14.11 8.69 -3.20
N GLU A 117 13.21 8.61 -4.18
CA GLU A 117 12.02 9.48 -4.27
C GLU A 117 10.74 8.78 -3.81
N ALA A 118 10.83 7.51 -3.37
CA ALA A 118 9.71 6.70 -2.91
C ALA A 118 8.58 6.63 -3.95
N VAL A 119 8.90 6.54 -5.25
CA VAL A 119 7.88 6.62 -6.32
C VAL A 119 6.97 5.41 -6.28
N ASN A 120 7.55 4.22 -6.18
CA ASN A 120 6.78 3.00 -6.06
C ASN A 120 6.44 2.69 -4.60
N ASP A 121 7.41 2.83 -3.69
CA ASP A 121 7.28 2.53 -2.26
C ASP A 121 7.37 3.81 -1.40
N ASN A 122 6.27 4.54 -1.15
CA ASN A 122 4.90 4.21 -1.57
C ASN A 122 4.09 5.39 -2.12
N GLY A 123 4.76 6.23 -2.91
CA GLY A 123 4.14 7.29 -3.69
C GLY A 123 3.03 6.77 -4.62
N SER A 124 3.19 5.55 -5.16
CA SER A 124 2.23 4.90 -6.06
C SER A 124 0.91 4.57 -5.36
N GLY A 125 0.96 3.93 -4.19
CA GLY A 125 -0.23 3.63 -3.37
C GLY A 125 -0.86 4.90 -2.82
N THR A 126 -0.04 5.86 -2.37
CA THR A 126 -0.52 7.17 -1.93
C THR A 126 -1.27 7.90 -3.04
N ALA A 127 -0.70 7.99 -4.24
CA ALA A 127 -1.35 8.64 -5.39
C ALA A 127 -2.66 7.95 -5.77
N LEU A 128 -2.71 6.62 -5.72
CA LEU A 128 -3.91 5.83 -5.96
C LEU A 128 -5.01 6.17 -4.95
N VAL A 129 -4.73 6.11 -3.65
CA VAL A 129 -5.70 6.44 -2.59
C VAL A 129 -6.17 7.88 -2.74
N MET A 130 -5.26 8.78 -3.13
CA MET A 130 -5.61 10.17 -3.38
C MET A 130 -6.58 10.32 -4.55
N GLU A 131 -6.35 9.64 -5.66
CA GLU A 131 -7.25 9.70 -6.81
C GLU A 131 -8.62 9.10 -6.50
N LEU A 132 -8.69 8.00 -5.72
CA LEU A 132 -9.96 7.45 -5.27
C LEU A 132 -10.74 8.42 -4.40
N ALA A 133 -10.08 9.14 -3.47
CA ALA A 133 -10.78 10.14 -2.67
C ALA A 133 -11.33 11.26 -3.56
N ARG A 134 -10.57 11.73 -4.56
CA ARG A 134 -11.03 12.74 -5.52
C ARG A 134 -12.28 12.28 -6.27
N ILE A 135 -12.33 11.02 -6.71
CA ILE A 135 -13.46 10.45 -7.44
C ILE A 135 -14.69 10.30 -6.52
N PHE A 136 -14.54 9.63 -5.37
CA PHE A 136 -15.67 9.35 -4.46
C PHE A 136 -16.22 10.60 -3.77
N ASN A 137 -15.42 11.65 -3.62
CA ASN A 137 -15.89 12.94 -3.10
C ASN A 137 -16.30 13.92 -4.21
N SER A 138 -16.46 13.46 -5.45
CA SER A 138 -17.11 14.28 -6.48
C SER A 138 -18.53 14.65 -6.02
N PRO A 139 -19.03 15.89 -6.24
CA PRO A 139 -20.30 16.35 -5.70
C PRO A 139 -21.53 15.52 -6.10
N ASP A 140 -21.43 14.82 -7.21
CA ASP A 140 -22.46 13.96 -7.79
C ASP A 140 -22.36 12.50 -7.33
N VAL A 141 -21.35 12.12 -6.55
CA VAL A 141 -21.17 10.73 -6.07
C VAL A 141 -21.74 10.56 -4.66
N GLU A 142 -22.79 9.76 -4.56
CA GLU A 142 -23.35 9.29 -3.29
C GLU A 142 -22.86 7.89 -2.97
N THR A 143 -22.75 7.58 -1.68
CA THR A 143 -22.43 6.24 -1.15
C THR A 143 -23.40 5.93 -0.02
N ASP A 144 -23.74 4.66 0.17
CA ASP A 144 -24.60 4.22 1.27
C ASP A 144 -23.84 4.22 2.60
N VAL A 145 -22.58 3.75 2.58
CA VAL A 145 -21.66 3.73 3.72
C VAL A 145 -20.59 4.80 3.56
N SER A 146 -19.91 5.13 4.67
CA SER A 146 -18.78 6.04 4.65
C SER A 146 -17.53 5.38 4.02
N ILE A 147 -16.61 6.17 3.51
CA ILE A 147 -15.31 5.69 3.01
C ILE A 147 -14.23 6.59 3.58
N ARG A 148 -13.25 5.98 4.25
CA ARG A 148 -12.09 6.70 4.76
C ARG A 148 -10.89 6.46 3.86
N PHE A 149 -10.26 7.55 3.46
CA PHE A 149 -9.02 7.56 2.69
C PHE A 149 -7.91 7.97 3.65
N ALA A 150 -7.01 7.05 3.99
CA ALA A 150 -6.00 7.25 5.01
C ALA A 150 -4.59 7.10 4.43
N LEU A 151 -3.72 8.04 4.79
CA LEU A 151 -2.31 8.05 4.47
C LEU A 151 -1.52 7.86 5.77
N TRP A 152 -1.03 6.63 5.95
CA TRP A 152 -0.30 6.21 7.14
C TRP A 152 1.11 6.79 7.15
N ASN A 153 1.62 7.12 8.33
CA ASN A 153 2.99 7.63 8.47
C ASN A 153 3.85 6.61 9.22
N ASN A 154 5.11 6.48 8.83
CA ASN A 154 6.11 5.68 9.52
C ASN A 154 5.82 4.17 9.45
N GLU A 155 5.36 3.70 8.29
CA GLU A 155 5.23 2.28 7.94
C GLU A 155 6.61 1.62 7.97
N GLU A 156 7.60 2.31 7.37
CA GLU A 156 8.92 1.76 7.00
C GLU A 156 9.79 1.38 8.20
N THR A 157 9.40 1.82 9.40
CA THR A 157 10.07 1.48 10.66
C THR A 157 9.26 0.53 11.54
N GLY A 158 8.09 0.06 11.09
CA GLY A 158 7.31 -0.99 11.73
C GLY A 158 5.80 -0.75 11.85
N LEU A 159 5.14 -0.24 10.81
CA LEU A 159 3.68 -0.03 10.77
C LEU A 159 3.17 0.91 11.88
N ASN A 160 4.01 1.88 12.29
CA ASN A 160 3.79 2.60 13.55
C ASN A 160 2.58 3.51 13.48
N GLY A 161 2.37 4.14 12.33
CA GLY A 161 1.21 4.99 12.09
C GLY A 161 -0.09 4.22 12.17
N ALA A 162 -0.25 3.19 11.32
CA ALA A 162 -1.43 2.34 11.32
C ALA A 162 -1.72 1.72 12.69
N ARG A 163 -0.67 1.34 13.45
CA ARG A 163 -0.80 0.87 14.83
C ARG A 163 -1.34 1.96 15.75
N ALA A 164 -0.79 3.17 15.69
CA ALA A 164 -1.27 4.29 16.49
C ALA A 164 -2.72 4.66 16.16
N TYR A 165 -3.10 4.63 14.88
CA TYR A 165 -4.48 4.78 14.46
C TYR A 165 -5.38 3.72 15.07
N PHE A 166 -5.00 2.45 14.93
CA PHE A 166 -5.78 1.34 15.48
C PHE A 166 -6.00 1.50 16.98
N GLU A 167 -4.93 1.74 17.75
CA GLU A 167 -4.99 1.89 19.21
C GLU A 167 -5.87 3.07 19.65
N GLN A 168 -5.86 4.17 18.91
CA GLN A 168 -6.66 5.36 19.22
C GLN A 168 -8.11 5.27 18.76
N ARG A 169 -8.39 4.53 17.69
CA ARG A 169 -9.68 4.57 16.98
C ARG A 169 -10.52 3.32 17.12
N ALA A 170 -9.92 2.14 17.32
CA ALA A 170 -10.66 0.87 17.33
C ALA A 170 -11.80 0.85 18.36
N ALA A 171 -11.58 1.39 19.56
CA ALA A 171 -12.59 1.45 20.62
C ALA A 171 -13.71 2.48 20.38
N LEU A 172 -13.57 3.35 19.37
CA LEU A 172 -14.53 4.41 19.05
C LEU A 172 -15.52 4.00 17.94
N GLN A 173 -15.31 2.85 17.32
CA GLN A 173 -16.10 2.37 16.19
C GLN A 173 -17.61 2.35 16.48
N GLY A 174 -18.39 2.99 15.61
CA GLY A 174 -19.84 3.04 15.68
C GLY A 174 -20.40 3.90 16.81
N ILE A 175 -19.55 4.60 17.58
CA ILE A 175 -19.98 5.47 18.66
C ILE A 175 -20.38 6.82 18.08
N GLU A 176 -21.65 7.15 18.22
CA GLU A 176 -22.21 8.45 17.87
C GLU A 176 -21.75 9.51 18.87
N ASN A 177 -21.20 10.64 18.39
CA ASN A 177 -20.71 11.70 19.26
C ASN A 177 -20.90 13.09 18.65
N PRO A 178 -21.71 13.98 19.28
CA PRO A 178 -22.52 13.73 20.48
C PRO A 178 -23.65 12.71 20.24
N PRO A 179 -24.16 12.03 21.29
CA PRO A 179 -25.31 11.12 21.13
C PRO A 179 -26.53 11.82 20.52
N GLY A 180 -27.16 11.19 19.53
CA GLY A 180 -28.29 11.70 18.75
C GLY A 180 -27.95 12.70 17.64
N SER A 181 -26.67 12.90 17.31
CA SER A 181 -26.22 13.86 16.29
C SER A 181 -26.22 13.32 14.84
N GLY A 182 -26.31 12.00 14.66
CA GLY A 182 -26.02 11.29 13.42
C GLY A 182 -24.53 11.30 13.02
N GLN A 183 -23.64 11.77 13.90
CA GLN A 183 -22.20 11.90 13.60
C GLN A 183 -21.42 10.79 14.30
N TYR A 184 -20.63 10.08 13.51
CA TYR A 184 -19.79 8.97 13.94
C TYR A 184 -18.33 9.34 13.65
N PRO A 185 -17.57 9.88 14.63
CA PRO A 185 -16.16 10.23 14.40
C PRO A 185 -15.33 9.04 13.92
N GLU A 186 -15.68 7.84 14.39
CA GLU A 186 -15.17 6.57 13.88
C GLU A 186 -16.35 5.67 13.51
N PRO A 187 -16.72 5.60 12.22
CA PRO A 187 -17.66 4.58 11.76
C PRO A 187 -17.10 3.17 12.00
N ARG A 188 -17.97 2.18 12.18
CA ARG A 188 -17.63 0.76 12.28
C ARG A 188 -16.94 0.28 11.00
N TRP A 189 -15.81 -0.39 11.14
CA TRP A 189 -15.02 -0.83 10.01
C TRP A 189 -15.65 -2.07 9.37
N LEU A 190 -15.90 -1.99 8.06
CA LEU A 190 -16.41 -3.08 7.22
C LEU A 190 -15.28 -3.82 6.50
N GLY A 191 -14.19 -3.12 6.21
CA GLY A 191 -13.01 -3.66 5.54
C GLY A 191 -11.87 -2.65 5.54
N MET A 192 -10.64 -3.15 5.62
CA MET A 192 -9.42 -2.36 5.43
C MET A 192 -8.70 -2.84 4.16
N ILE A 193 -8.43 -1.91 3.25
CA ILE A 193 -7.82 -2.17 1.95
C ILE A 193 -6.56 -1.32 1.84
N GLN A 194 -5.40 -1.97 1.89
CA GLN A 194 -4.09 -1.33 1.81
C GLN A 194 -3.53 -1.36 0.39
N HIS A 195 -2.83 -0.31 -0.01
CA HIS A 195 -2.10 -0.21 -1.28
C HIS A 195 -0.63 0.10 -0.99
N ASP A 196 0.25 -0.75 -1.48
CA ASP A 196 1.68 -0.77 -1.13
C ASP A 196 2.45 -1.36 -2.31
N MET A 197 3.18 -0.47 -3.00
CA MET A 197 3.94 -0.76 -4.22
C MET A 197 3.06 -1.25 -5.39
N MET A 198 2.81 -0.38 -6.37
CA MET A 198 1.79 -0.59 -7.40
C MET A 198 2.31 -0.50 -8.84
N LEU A 199 3.63 -0.47 -9.06
CA LEU A 199 4.21 -0.11 -10.38
C LEU A 199 5.06 -1.20 -11.02
N TRP A 200 5.43 -2.28 -10.35
CA TRP A 200 6.49 -3.19 -10.80
C TRP A 200 6.11 -4.67 -10.79
N ASP A 201 5.83 -5.23 -11.96
CA ASP A 201 5.72 -6.68 -12.16
C ASP A 201 6.46 -7.14 -13.43
N HIS A 202 7.79 -6.96 -13.43
CA HIS A 202 8.66 -7.24 -14.58
C HIS A 202 9.16 -8.70 -14.61
N GLY A 203 8.73 -9.50 -13.64
CA GLY A 203 9.16 -10.89 -13.46
C GLY A 203 10.49 -11.06 -12.70
N ALA A 204 10.95 -12.30 -12.63
CA ALA A 204 12.15 -12.67 -11.89
C ALA A 204 13.43 -12.10 -12.52
N PRO A 205 14.48 -11.83 -11.71
CA PRO A 205 15.79 -11.54 -12.24
C PRO A 205 16.34 -12.73 -13.04
N GLY A 206 17.03 -12.42 -14.14
CA GLY A 206 17.79 -13.37 -14.93
C GLY A 206 19.01 -13.92 -14.18
N ALA A 207 19.68 -14.90 -14.76
CA ALA A 207 20.86 -15.53 -14.14
C ALA A 207 22.02 -14.55 -13.88
N ASP A 208 22.07 -13.45 -14.63
CA ASP A 208 23.01 -12.35 -14.49
C ASP A 208 22.54 -11.24 -13.53
N GLY A 209 21.37 -11.43 -12.89
CA GLY A 209 20.76 -10.46 -11.98
C GLY A 209 20.01 -9.32 -12.66
N THR A 210 19.93 -9.30 -14.00
CA THR A 210 19.15 -8.28 -14.70
C THR A 210 17.66 -8.59 -14.65
N VAL A 211 16.82 -7.57 -14.59
CA VAL A 211 15.36 -7.68 -14.71
C VAL A 211 14.91 -7.06 -16.02
N SER A 212 13.73 -7.48 -16.50
CA SER A 212 13.12 -6.84 -17.66
C SER A 212 12.92 -5.35 -17.40
N ARG A 213 13.07 -4.54 -18.45
CA ARG A 213 12.71 -3.11 -18.39
C ARG A 213 11.21 -2.89 -18.50
N ASP A 214 10.52 -3.78 -19.19
CA ASP A 214 9.10 -3.67 -19.46
C ASP A 214 8.33 -4.64 -18.57
N GLN A 215 7.07 -4.29 -18.25
CA GLN A 215 6.11 -5.19 -17.60
C GLN A 215 6.06 -6.53 -18.33
N ARG A 216 5.99 -7.63 -17.57
CA ARG A 216 5.85 -8.95 -18.18
C ARG A 216 4.45 -9.08 -18.81
N ALA A 217 4.33 -9.93 -19.83
CA ALA A 217 3.04 -10.13 -20.51
C ALA A 217 1.96 -10.71 -19.58
N GLU A 218 2.39 -11.45 -18.56
CA GLU A 218 1.56 -12.03 -17.50
C GLU A 218 1.49 -11.16 -16.23
N ALA A 219 1.84 -9.86 -16.32
CA ALA A 219 1.79 -8.97 -15.17
C ALA A 219 0.39 -8.91 -14.56
N ASP A 220 0.31 -8.85 -13.22
CA ASP A 220 -0.95 -8.87 -12.51
C ASP A 220 -0.95 -8.02 -11.23
N VAL A 221 -2.14 -7.60 -10.81
CA VAL A 221 -2.32 -6.98 -9.48
C VAL A 221 -2.61 -8.07 -8.46
N ASN A 222 -1.76 -8.18 -7.46
CA ASN A 222 -1.88 -9.16 -6.39
C ASN A 222 -2.78 -8.63 -5.28
N ILE A 223 -3.89 -9.31 -5.01
CA ILE A 223 -4.83 -9.05 -3.93
C ILE A 223 -4.58 -10.08 -2.82
N GLU A 224 -3.92 -9.68 -1.76
CA GLU A 224 -3.52 -10.58 -0.69
C GLU A 224 -4.37 -10.41 0.56
N PHE A 225 -4.78 -11.53 1.17
CA PHE A 225 -5.26 -11.61 2.55
C PHE A 225 -4.32 -12.47 3.39
N GLN A 226 -4.47 -12.52 4.72
CA GLN A 226 -3.65 -13.38 5.58
C GLN A 226 -4.44 -14.60 6.06
N SER A 227 -4.10 -15.79 5.55
CA SER A 227 -4.74 -17.06 5.92
C SER A 227 -4.61 -17.43 7.40
N SER A 228 -3.60 -16.91 8.10
CA SER A 228 -3.44 -17.15 9.55
C SER A 228 -4.12 -16.11 10.44
N SER A 229 -4.86 -15.15 9.86
CA SER A 229 -5.58 -14.13 10.62
C SER A 229 -6.89 -14.66 11.22
N ALA A 230 -7.40 -14.01 12.25
CA ALA A 230 -8.67 -14.38 12.88
C ALA A 230 -9.87 -14.24 11.94
N LEU A 231 -9.79 -13.33 10.95
CA LEU A 231 -10.84 -13.05 9.96
C LEU A 231 -10.41 -13.48 8.56
N ALA A 232 -9.70 -14.62 8.45
CA ALA A 232 -9.17 -15.11 7.18
C ALA A 232 -10.28 -15.40 6.17
N ASP A 233 -11.40 -15.98 6.60
CA ASP A 233 -12.52 -16.32 5.71
C ASP A 233 -13.21 -15.07 5.17
N GLU A 234 -13.45 -14.07 6.01
CA GLU A 234 -14.04 -12.80 5.62
C GLU A 234 -13.09 -11.98 4.74
N SER A 235 -11.80 -11.99 5.06
CA SER A 235 -10.77 -11.32 4.24
C SER A 235 -10.61 -11.99 2.88
N MET A 236 -10.71 -13.32 2.82
CA MET A 236 -10.75 -14.07 1.56
C MET A 236 -11.98 -13.69 0.73
N GLN A 237 -13.16 -13.60 1.35
CA GLN A 237 -14.37 -13.15 0.67
C GLN A 237 -14.23 -11.73 0.10
N LEU A 238 -13.67 -10.81 0.89
CA LEU A 238 -13.37 -9.45 0.44
C LEU A 238 -12.39 -9.45 -0.74
N ALA A 239 -11.32 -10.24 -0.68
CA ALA A 239 -10.36 -10.39 -1.77
C ALA A 239 -11.03 -10.89 -3.07
N PHE A 240 -11.92 -11.88 -2.97
CA PHE A 240 -12.64 -12.38 -4.15
C PHE A 240 -13.70 -11.41 -4.69
N GLN A 241 -14.25 -10.50 -3.86
CA GLN A 241 -15.09 -9.40 -4.35
C GLN A 241 -14.26 -8.42 -5.20
N PHE A 242 -13.03 -8.12 -4.77
CA PHE A 242 -12.09 -7.30 -5.55
C PHE A 242 -11.68 -8.01 -6.85
N LYS A 243 -11.36 -9.29 -6.79
CA LYS A 243 -11.08 -10.11 -7.99
C LYS A 243 -12.24 -10.10 -8.98
N ALA A 244 -13.47 -10.28 -8.50
CA ALA A 244 -14.66 -10.27 -9.35
C ALA A 244 -14.92 -8.89 -9.97
N ALA A 245 -14.56 -7.80 -9.27
CA ALA A 245 -14.61 -6.46 -9.83
C ALA A 245 -13.51 -6.25 -10.89
N ALA A 246 -12.29 -6.73 -10.62
CA ALA A 246 -11.20 -6.71 -11.58
C ALA A 246 -11.60 -7.39 -12.90
N ASP A 247 -12.07 -8.63 -12.82
CA ASP A 247 -12.48 -9.42 -14.00
C ASP A 247 -13.56 -8.76 -14.86
N GLN A 248 -14.33 -7.85 -14.28
CA GLN A 248 -15.41 -7.17 -14.97
C GLN A 248 -15.00 -5.80 -15.53
N PHE A 249 -14.07 -5.10 -14.88
CA PHE A 249 -13.87 -3.65 -15.11
C PHE A 249 -12.43 -3.24 -15.42
N THR A 250 -11.41 -4.07 -15.16
CA THR A 250 -10.03 -3.69 -15.50
C THR A 250 -9.78 -3.74 -16.99
N THR A 251 -8.87 -2.87 -17.44
CA THR A 251 -8.61 -2.69 -18.88
C THR A 251 -7.35 -3.38 -19.36
N ASP A 252 -6.34 -3.54 -18.51
CA ASP A 252 -4.98 -3.85 -18.97
C ASP A 252 -4.38 -5.09 -18.31
N TYR A 253 -4.53 -5.23 -17.00
CA TYR A 253 -3.93 -6.33 -16.23
C TYR A 253 -4.97 -7.10 -15.42
N PRO A 254 -4.87 -8.44 -15.36
CA PRO A 254 -5.68 -9.25 -14.45
C PRO A 254 -5.30 -8.98 -12.98
N ALA A 255 -6.11 -9.53 -12.08
CA ALA A 255 -5.79 -9.60 -10.67
C ALA A 255 -5.71 -11.05 -10.20
N THR A 256 -4.88 -11.32 -9.20
CA THR A 256 -4.72 -12.65 -8.58
C THR A 256 -4.95 -12.55 -7.08
N VAL A 257 -5.54 -13.60 -6.47
CA VAL A 257 -5.80 -13.63 -5.03
C VAL A 257 -4.80 -14.55 -4.32
N GLY A 258 -4.11 -14.02 -3.32
CA GLY A 258 -3.09 -14.72 -2.53
C GLY A 258 -3.41 -14.76 -1.02
N PRO A 259 -3.12 -15.86 -0.30
CA PRO A 259 -3.42 -15.98 1.14
C PRO A 259 -2.26 -15.56 2.08
N HIS A 260 -1.29 -14.79 1.59
CA HIS A 260 -0.01 -14.54 2.27
C HIS A 260 0.37 -13.06 2.44
N MET A 261 -0.61 -12.22 2.74
CA MET A 261 -0.41 -10.82 3.08
C MET A 261 0.59 -10.64 4.24
N THR A 262 1.63 -9.84 4.02
CA THR A 262 2.71 -9.63 4.99
C THR A 262 3.34 -8.23 4.83
N ASN A 263 3.98 -7.72 5.89
CA ASN A 263 4.80 -6.51 5.91
C ASN A 263 4.11 -5.30 5.25
N THR A 264 2.93 -4.94 5.76
CA THR A 264 2.16 -3.78 5.30
C THR A 264 1.10 -3.42 6.35
N ASP A 265 0.57 -2.20 6.32
CA ASP A 265 -0.29 -1.64 7.38
C ASP A 265 -1.58 -2.43 7.65
N SER A 266 -2.16 -3.10 6.64
CA SER A 266 -3.34 -3.97 6.83
C SER A 266 -3.11 -5.11 7.83
N SER A 267 -1.84 -5.47 8.09
CA SER A 267 -1.47 -6.46 9.11
C SER A 267 -1.87 -6.05 10.53
N VAL A 268 -1.99 -4.74 10.80
CA VAL A 268 -2.45 -4.22 12.10
C VAL A 268 -3.94 -4.52 12.31
N PHE A 269 -4.71 -4.57 11.23
CA PHE A 269 -6.18 -4.64 11.25
C PHE A 269 -6.73 -6.07 11.07
N MET A 270 -5.93 -6.98 10.52
CA MET A 270 -6.38 -8.27 9.99
C MET A 270 -7.10 -9.21 10.96
N ASN A 271 -7.00 -8.99 12.27
CA ASN A 271 -7.69 -9.81 13.27
C ASN A 271 -9.00 -9.19 13.77
N ASP A 272 -9.29 -7.95 13.41
CA ASP A 272 -10.39 -7.15 13.96
C ASP A 272 -11.35 -6.65 12.88
N VAL A 273 -10.87 -6.52 11.63
CA VAL A 273 -11.69 -6.21 10.45
C VAL A 273 -11.16 -7.00 9.24
N PRO A 274 -12.04 -7.45 8.31
CA PRO A 274 -11.59 -8.09 7.08
C PRO A 274 -10.59 -7.19 6.35
N SER A 275 -9.40 -7.71 6.08
CA SER A 275 -8.27 -6.90 5.62
C SER A 275 -7.57 -7.52 4.42
N ILE A 276 -7.34 -6.71 3.40
CA ILE A 276 -6.61 -7.09 2.19
C ILE A 276 -5.54 -6.06 1.85
N SER A 277 -4.55 -6.47 1.08
CA SER A 277 -3.52 -5.62 0.49
C SER A 277 -3.46 -5.84 -1.01
N LEU A 278 -3.54 -4.75 -1.77
CA LEU A 278 -3.25 -4.75 -3.20
C LEU A 278 -1.80 -4.34 -3.40
N ARG A 279 -1.10 -5.04 -4.28
CA ARG A 279 0.31 -4.82 -4.60
C ARG A 279 0.67 -5.35 -5.98
N GLU A 280 1.80 -4.90 -6.49
CA GLU A 280 2.40 -5.33 -7.77
C GLU A 280 2.91 -6.78 -7.76
N ASN A 281 3.44 -7.26 -6.63
CA ASN A 281 4.14 -8.53 -6.51
C ASN A 281 3.72 -9.24 -5.21
N GLU A 282 3.67 -10.57 -5.17
CA GLU A 282 3.54 -11.31 -3.90
C GLU A 282 4.75 -11.00 -2.98
N ARG A 283 4.54 -10.21 -1.91
CA ARG A 283 5.64 -9.63 -1.10
C ARG A 283 6.57 -10.71 -0.52
N GLY A 284 5.98 -11.77 0.02
CA GLY A 284 6.69 -12.86 0.68
C GLY A 284 7.48 -13.78 -0.27
N ALA A 285 7.08 -13.85 -1.55
CA ALA A 285 7.68 -14.75 -2.53
C ALA A 285 8.57 -14.03 -3.54
N HIS A 286 8.18 -12.85 -4.01
CA HIS A 286 8.80 -12.15 -5.13
C HIS A 286 9.67 -10.98 -4.67
N THR A 287 9.15 -10.03 -3.89
CA THR A 287 9.91 -8.85 -3.45
C THR A 287 11.14 -9.24 -2.62
N GLY A 288 10.96 -10.12 -1.64
CA GLY A 288 12.08 -10.66 -0.84
C GLY A 288 13.09 -11.50 -1.63
N ALA A 289 12.74 -11.92 -2.84
CA ALA A 289 13.62 -12.62 -3.77
C ALA A 289 14.26 -11.66 -4.82
N GLY A 290 13.99 -10.36 -4.70
CA GLY A 290 14.50 -9.28 -5.55
C GLY A 290 13.93 -9.26 -6.97
N TRP A 291 12.64 -9.58 -7.10
CA TRP A 291 11.90 -9.38 -8.36
C TRP A 291 11.65 -7.89 -8.64
N ASN A 292 11.61 -7.07 -7.58
CA ASN A 292 11.62 -5.63 -7.69
C ASN A 292 12.97 -5.08 -7.19
N PRO A 293 13.82 -4.52 -8.08
CA PRO A 293 15.10 -3.91 -7.71
C PRO A 293 14.96 -2.49 -7.13
N THR A 294 13.79 -1.84 -7.28
CA THR A 294 13.53 -0.50 -6.74
C THR A 294 13.22 -0.54 -5.24
N TRP A 295 12.68 -1.65 -4.75
CA TRP A 295 12.30 -1.83 -3.35
C TRP A 295 13.42 -1.44 -2.36
N HIS A 296 13.21 -0.31 -1.67
CA HIS A 296 14.14 0.26 -0.68
C HIS A 296 15.56 0.53 -1.20
N THR A 297 15.72 0.79 -2.50
CA THR A 297 17.02 1.10 -3.12
C THR A 297 17.04 2.50 -3.76
N PRO A 298 18.23 3.04 -4.11
CA PRO A 298 18.34 4.29 -4.86
C PRO A 298 17.66 4.28 -6.25
N LEU A 299 17.18 3.13 -6.71
CA LEU A 299 16.50 2.98 -7.98
C LEU A 299 15.00 3.34 -7.91
N ASP A 300 14.42 3.55 -6.72
CA ASP A 300 13.02 4.00 -6.62
C ASP A 300 12.86 5.50 -6.88
N VAL A 301 13.07 5.87 -8.14
CA VAL A 301 13.05 7.25 -8.64
C VAL A 301 12.17 7.33 -9.87
N TRP A 302 11.63 8.51 -10.17
CA TRP A 302 10.65 8.68 -11.24
C TRP A 302 11.13 8.12 -12.59
N ALA A 303 12.42 8.33 -12.89
CA ALA A 303 13.03 7.91 -14.16
C ALA A 303 13.19 6.39 -14.31
N SER A 304 12.98 5.60 -13.25
CA SER A 304 13.03 4.14 -13.31
C SER A 304 11.75 3.52 -13.88
N PHE A 305 10.65 4.28 -13.89
CA PHE A 305 9.34 3.80 -14.30
C PHE A 305 8.95 4.32 -15.68
N THR A 306 8.21 3.50 -16.41
CA THR A 306 7.67 3.73 -17.74
C THR A 306 6.17 3.97 -17.67
N ASP A 307 5.57 4.40 -18.78
CA ASP A 307 4.11 4.57 -18.88
C ASP A 307 3.35 3.25 -18.62
N ASP A 308 3.95 2.09 -18.94
CA ASP A 308 3.34 0.79 -18.69
C ASP A 308 3.30 0.46 -17.19
N ASP A 309 4.27 0.94 -16.42
CA ASP A 309 4.34 0.80 -14.96
C ASP A 309 3.25 1.65 -14.29
N PHE A 310 3.08 2.88 -14.76
CA PHE A 310 1.97 3.72 -14.33
C PHE A 310 0.61 3.17 -14.78
N ARG A 311 0.54 2.46 -15.91
CA ARG A 311 -0.68 1.76 -16.35
C ARG A 311 -1.03 0.61 -15.41
N LEU A 312 -0.05 -0.13 -14.88
CA LEU A 312 -0.30 -1.14 -13.83
C LEU A 312 -0.89 -0.48 -12.56
N GLY A 313 -0.32 0.64 -12.12
CA GLY A 313 -0.86 1.41 -10.99
C GLY A 313 -2.28 1.93 -11.23
N LEU A 314 -2.57 2.43 -12.43
CA LEU A 314 -3.91 2.84 -12.84
C LEU A 314 -4.88 1.66 -12.84
N ASN A 315 -4.46 0.50 -13.34
CA ASN A 315 -5.25 -0.72 -13.34
C ASN A 315 -5.62 -1.14 -11.92
N ALA A 316 -4.69 -1.04 -10.95
CA ALA A 316 -5.00 -1.27 -9.55
C ALA A 316 -6.00 -0.26 -8.98
N ALA A 317 -5.91 1.02 -9.37
CA ALA A 317 -6.90 2.02 -8.99
C ALA A 317 -8.31 1.66 -9.51
N GLN A 318 -8.42 1.14 -10.74
CA GLN A 318 -9.68 0.66 -11.31
C GLN A 318 -10.26 -0.54 -10.52
N ILE A 319 -9.42 -1.47 -10.09
CA ILE A 319 -9.84 -2.60 -9.25
C ILE A 319 -10.48 -2.08 -7.96
N THR A 320 -9.76 -1.23 -7.22
CA THR A 320 -10.26 -0.70 -5.95
C THR A 320 -11.49 0.17 -6.15
N LEU A 321 -11.48 1.05 -7.15
CA LEU A 321 -12.63 1.90 -7.48
C LEU A 321 -13.88 1.06 -7.74
N SER A 322 -13.79 0.07 -8.63
CA SER A 322 -14.93 -0.75 -9.05
C SER A 322 -15.44 -1.64 -7.92
N ALA A 323 -14.55 -2.22 -7.11
CA ALA A 323 -14.93 -3.02 -5.94
C ALA A 323 -15.61 -2.16 -4.87
N ILE A 324 -15.00 -1.04 -4.49
CA ILE A 324 -15.53 -0.16 -3.45
C ILE A 324 -16.81 0.53 -3.89
N ALA A 325 -16.96 0.89 -5.17
CA ALA A 325 -18.21 1.43 -5.69
C ALA A 325 -19.37 0.45 -5.46
N ARG A 326 -19.15 -0.85 -5.71
CA ARG A 326 -20.17 -1.89 -5.46
C ARG A 326 -20.43 -2.11 -3.98
N LEU A 327 -19.37 -2.21 -3.17
CA LEU A 327 -19.48 -2.48 -1.73
C LEU A 327 -20.11 -1.32 -0.95
N SER A 328 -19.87 -0.09 -1.40
CA SER A 328 -20.40 1.11 -0.77
C SER A 328 -21.75 1.56 -1.32
N GLY A 329 -22.31 0.87 -2.31
CA GLY A 329 -23.56 1.29 -2.97
C GLY A 329 -23.41 2.62 -3.70
N ALA A 330 -22.23 2.89 -4.26
CA ALA A 330 -21.94 4.16 -4.91
C ALA A 330 -22.83 4.38 -6.13
N ARG A 331 -23.36 5.59 -6.26
CA ARG A 331 -24.23 6.01 -7.37
C ARG A 331 -24.00 7.47 -7.73
N ILE A 332 -24.29 7.82 -8.98
CA ILE A 332 -24.36 9.21 -9.42
C ILE A 332 -25.73 9.76 -9.05
N SER A 333 -25.80 10.94 -8.44
CA SER A 333 -27.05 11.58 -8.06
C SER A 333 -27.89 11.96 -9.30
N ASP A 334 -29.21 11.87 -9.18
CA ASP A 334 -30.15 12.12 -10.29
C ASP A 334 -30.07 13.55 -10.84
N GLU A 335 -29.67 14.53 -10.01
CA GLU A 335 -29.46 15.91 -10.44
C GLU A 335 -28.33 16.03 -11.48
N ALA A 336 -27.26 15.26 -11.35
CA ALA A 336 -26.13 15.29 -12.30
C ALA A 336 -26.50 14.64 -13.64
N LEU A 337 -27.29 13.56 -13.63
CA LEU A 337 -27.78 12.92 -14.84
C LEU A 337 -28.69 13.85 -15.66
N SER A 338 -29.47 14.71 -14.99
CA SER A 338 -30.34 15.71 -15.65
C SER A 338 -29.60 16.90 -16.27
N ALA A 339 -28.37 17.19 -15.82
CA ALA A 339 -27.53 18.27 -16.34
C ALA A 339 -26.68 17.84 -17.56
N SER A 340 -26.59 16.53 -17.83
CA SER A 340 -25.81 15.94 -18.93
C SER A 340 -26.63 15.48 -20.14
N GLY A 341 -27.97 15.61 -20.10
CA GLY A 341 -28.89 15.28 -21.19
C GLY A 341 -29.43 16.53 -21.89
#